data_AF-A0AAV9VP14-F1
#
_entry.id   AF-A0AAV9VP14-F1
#
_cell.length_a   1.000
_cell.length_b   1.000
_cell.length_c   1.000
_cell.angle_alpha   90.00
_cell.angle_beta   90.00
_cell.angle_gamma   90.00
#
_symmetry.space_group_name_H-M   'P 1'
#
loop_
_entity.id
_entity.type
_entity.pdbx_description
1 polymer ?
#
loop_
_entity_poly.entity_id
_entity_poly.type
_entity_poly.pdbx_seq_one_letter_code
_entity_poly.pdbx_strand_id
1 'polypeptide(L)'
;MAQAVNSDQATAYTQRHVHNDYTIAWVTILEEEVVAASLMLDQTHPGLEKIEGDDNFYKLGKVDRHNVVIMRPSRAGADAVSHATTNMARTFRNLRFVFLIGVGGGAPQEPVGEDADDEDLRLGDVVVSFQENENQSAHGYVLQYDYGKYMSTGKFEIRSYIRKPQPEIINCVRGWKVERLLGNSMLQKYIQDSLEKIKQSGTKSLKRYRFPGWEKDRLYKVVNETIGDLETNGSTGELVTRLARESEIPIVHYGLIASANAVMGDGRKRDELRDEYGVMCFEMEAAGLMNDFPCIVIRGISNYSYGSKNDDWKHWASLTAAAAAKDLLSTIQPTSIETTKTVIAILDHKSIASYYPKSV
;
A
#
# COMPACT_ATOMS: atom_id res chain seq x y z
N MET A 1 45.54 -38.58 28.96
CA MET A 1 44.43 -38.86 28.03
C MET A 1 43.54 -37.64 28.00
N ALA A 2 43.56 -36.94 26.88
CA ALA A 2 42.67 -35.82 26.60
C ALA A 2 41.30 -36.39 26.20
N GLN A 3 40.22 -35.82 26.72
CA GLN A 3 38.88 -36.02 26.14
C GLN A 3 38.32 -34.66 25.74
N ALA A 4 37.97 -34.62 24.47
CA ALA A 4 37.57 -33.48 23.67
C ALA A 4 36.33 -32.77 24.24
N VAL A 5 36.45 -31.45 24.38
CA VAL A 5 35.30 -30.56 24.41
C VAL A 5 34.86 -30.40 22.96
N ASN A 6 33.67 -30.93 22.66
CA ASN A 6 33.05 -30.85 21.36
C ASN A 6 32.75 -29.38 21.04
N SER A 7 33.44 -28.84 20.04
CA SER A 7 33.35 -27.44 19.62
C SER A 7 32.60 -27.34 18.30
N ASP A 8 31.30 -27.71 18.31
CA ASP A 8 30.39 -27.36 17.23
C ASP A 8 29.82 -25.95 17.48
N GLN A 9 30.70 -24.95 17.40
CA GLN A 9 30.27 -23.59 17.05
C GLN A 9 30.19 -23.54 15.52
N ALA A 10 29.04 -23.92 14.98
CA ALA A 10 28.67 -23.59 13.62
C ALA A 10 28.71 -22.06 13.47
N THR A 11 29.79 -21.57 12.87
CA THR A 11 29.95 -20.18 12.48
C THR A 11 28.93 -19.92 11.38
N ALA A 12 27.77 -19.37 11.73
CA ALA A 12 26.82 -18.89 10.75
C ALA A 12 27.50 -17.75 9.99
N TYR A 13 28.02 -18.04 8.80
CA TYR A 13 28.49 -17.02 7.86
C TYR A 13 27.33 -16.05 7.65
N THR A 14 27.41 -14.87 8.26
CA THR A 14 26.44 -13.81 8.04
C THR A 14 26.69 -13.35 6.60
N GLN A 15 25.77 -13.70 5.69
CA GLN A 15 25.88 -13.29 4.30
C GLN A 15 26.03 -11.77 4.25
N ARG A 16 27.14 -11.28 3.70
CA ARG A 16 27.39 -9.85 3.57
C ARG A 16 26.52 -9.32 2.44
N HIS A 17 25.50 -8.55 2.77
CA HIS A 17 24.64 -7.90 1.79
C HIS A 17 25.28 -6.63 1.22
N VAL A 18 25.02 -6.35 -0.06
CA VAL A 18 25.38 -5.12 -0.76
C VAL A 18 24.15 -4.49 -1.41
N HIS A 19 24.22 -3.22 -1.83
CA HIS A 19 23.06 -2.50 -2.38
C HIS A 19 22.41 -3.19 -3.58
N ASN A 20 23.19 -3.87 -4.42
CA ASN A 20 22.68 -4.54 -5.62
C ASN A 20 21.96 -5.86 -5.32
N ASP A 21 22.00 -6.35 -4.08
CA ASP A 21 21.26 -7.56 -3.69
C ASP A 21 19.75 -7.30 -3.56
N TYR A 22 19.32 -6.03 -3.54
CA TYR A 22 17.94 -5.63 -3.30
C TYR A 22 17.22 -5.30 -4.60
N THR A 23 16.07 -5.93 -4.81
CA THR A 23 15.28 -5.81 -6.05
C THR A 23 13.88 -5.24 -5.82
N ILE A 24 13.41 -5.24 -4.57
CA ILE A 24 12.08 -4.76 -4.19
C ILE A 24 12.20 -3.49 -3.34
N ALA A 25 11.51 -2.43 -3.77
CA ALA A 25 11.27 -1.25 -2.96
C ALA A 25 9.91 -1.36 -2.28
N TRP A 26 9.90 -1.28 -0.96
CA TRP A 26 8.70 -1.20 -0.14
C TRP A 26 8.61 0.22 0.42
N VAL A 27 7.86 1.06 -0.26
CA VAL A 27 7.71 2.49 0.06
C VAL A 27 6.57 2.66 1.05
N THR A 28 6.87 3.33 2.16
CA THR A 28 5.94 3.68 3.23
C THR A 28 6.02 5.18 3.49
N ILE A 29 4.99 5.75 4.12
CA ILE A 29 4.87 7.19 4.38
C ILE A 29 4.90 7.49 5.87
N LEU A 30 4.22 6.67 6.67
CA LEU A 30 3.99 6.88 8.10
C LEU A 30 4.86 5.96 8.97
N GLU A 31 5.08 6.33 10.24
CA GLU A 31 5.97 5.55 11.13
C GLU A 31 5.37 4.17 11.39
N GLU A 32 4.05 4.13 11.55
CA GLU A 32 3.32 2.89 11.76
C GLU A 32 3.33 1.96 10.54
N GLU A 33 3.44 2.52 9.34
CA GLU A 33 3.59 1.73 8.11
C GLU A 33 4.99 1.11 8.04
N VAL A 34 6.04 1.84 8.44
CA VAL A 34 7.42 1.31 8.56
C VAL A 34 7.46 0.16 9.57
N VAL A 35 6.80 0.32 10.72
CA VAL A 35 6.76 -0.71 11.76
C VAL A 35 5.99 -1.94 11.27
N ALA A 36 4.83 -1.76 10.62
CA ALA A 36 4.07 -2.86 10.02
C ALA A 36 4.90 -3.62 8.97
N ALA A 37 5.56 -2.90 8.05
CA ALA A 37 6.46 -3.50 7.07
C ALA A 37 7.63 -4.25 7.74
N SER A 38 8.19 -3.70 8.82
CA SER A 38 9.26 -4.33 9.58
C SER A 38 8.83 -5.64 10.24
N LEU A 39 7.58 -5.75 10.70
CA LEU A 39 7.03 -6.98 11.28
C LEU A 39 6.90 -8.10 10.24
N MET A 40 6.78 -7.74 8.96
CA MET A 40 6.68 -8.69 7.85
C MET A 40 8.02 -9.31 7.43
N LEU A 41 9.16 -8.74 7.84
CA LEU A 41 10.47 -9.29 7.54
C LEU A 41 10.65 -10.68 8.17
N ASP A 42 11.13 -11.63 7.37
CA ASP A 42 11.60 -12.95 7.82
C ASP A 42 13.01 -12.81 8.41
N GLN A 43 13.83 -11.94 7.82
CA GLN A 43 15.15 -11.58 8.29
C GLN A 43 15.36 -10.07 8.20
N THR A 44 15.92 -9.47 9.24
CA THR A 44 16.42 -8.09 9.17
C THR A 44 17.89 -8.12 8.78
N HIS A 45 18.28 -7.29 7.81
CA HIS A 45 19.67 -7.13 7.40
C HIS A 45 20.27 -5.89 8.06
N PRO A 46 21.61 -5.86 8.27
CA PRO A 46 22.30 -4.64 8.69
C PRO A 46 22.08 -3.50 7.70
N GLY A 47 22.04 -2.27 8.19
CA GLY A 47 21.96 -1.08 7.34
C GLY A 47 23.18 -0.95 6.44
N LEU A 48 22.99 -0.38 5.25
CA LEU A 48 24.05 -0.03 4.32
C LEU A 48 24.22 1.49 4.27
N GLU A 49 25.44 1.94 3.96
CA GLU A 49 25.72 3.36 3.78
C GLU A 49 24.87 3.93 2.64
N LYS A 50 24.31 5.13 2.86
CA LYS A 50 23.54 5.84 1.83
C LYS A 50 24.49 6.65 0.97
N ILE A 51 24.07 6.93 -0.27
CA ILE A 51 24.77 7.92 -1.09
C ILE A 51 24.60 9.30 -0.44
N GLU A 52 25.62 10.15 -0.53
CA GLU A 52 25.54 11.54 -0.04
C GLU A 52 24.35 12.28 -0.67
N GLY A 53 23.60 13.00 0.16
CA GLY A 53 22.38 13.71 -0.26
C GLY A 53 21.08 12.87 -0.22
N ASP A 54 21.17 11.56 0.07
CA ASP A 54 19.98 10.72 0.29
C ASP A 54 19.52 10.80 1.77
N ASP A 55 18.47 11.57 2.01
CA ASP A 55 17.88 11.83 3.33
C ASP A 55 16.85 10.77 3.77
N ASN A 56 16.59 9.76 2.94
CA ASN A 56 15.60 8.74 3.25
C ASN A 56 16.00 7.90 4.46
N PHE A 57 14.98 7.40 5.16
CA PHE A 57 15.15 6.30 6.11
C PHE A 57 15.04 4.97 5.37
N TYR A 58 16.00 4.07 5.60
CA TYR A 58 15.96 2.71 5.06
C TYR A 58 16.02 1.66 6.16
N LYS A 59 15.21 0.62 6.00
CA LYS A 59 15.36 -0.64 6.71
C LYS A 59 15.47 -1.77 5.70
N LEU A 60 16.44 -2.64 5.90
CA LEU A 60 16.79 -3.70 4.97
C LEU A 60 16.39 -5.06 5.53
N GLY A 61 15.94 -5.95 4.66
CA GLY A 61 15.62 -7.30 5.09
C GLY A 61 15.21 -8.22 3.95
N LYS A 62 14.67 -9.35 4.35
CA LYS A 62 14.18 -10.40 3.47
C LYS A 62 12.71 -10.69 3.76
N VAL A 63 11.93 -10.82 2.69
CA VAL A 63 10.55 -11.30 2.69
C VAL A 63 10.46 -12.44 1.70
N ASP A 64 10.16 -13.64 2.19
CA ASP A 64 10.22 -14.88 1.41
C ASP A 64 11.58 -15.00 0.72
N ARG A 65 11.62 -15.07 -0.61
CA ARG A 65 12.83 -15.17 -1.43
C ARG A 65 13.36 -13.83 -1.92
N HIS A 66 12.78 -12.71 -1.47
CA HIS A 66 13.10 -11.37 -1.97
C HIS A 66 13.85 -10.54 -0.93
N ASN A 67 14.92 -9.89 -1.35
CA ASN A 67 15.57 -8.85 -0.57
C ASN A 67 14.83 -7.52 -0.80
N VAL A 68 14.34 -6.94 0.29
CA VAL A 68 13.46 -5.77 0.29
C VAL A 68 14.16 -4.60 0.98
N VAL A 69 14.04 -3.42 0.38
CA VAL A 69 14.36 -2.14 1.02
C VAL A 69 13.05 -1.48 1.42
N ILE A 70 12.79 -1.39 2.73
CA ILE A 70 11.72 -0.57 3.27
C ILE A 70 12.22 0.87 3.33
N MET A 71 11.50 1.78 2.69
CA MET A 71 11.84 3.19 2.63
C MET A 71 10.74 4.04 3.26
N ARG A 72 11.15 5.09 3.98
CA ARG A 72 10.26 6.19 4.36
C ARG A 72 10.91 7.53 3.98
N PRO A 73 10.18 8.44 3.32
CA PRO A 73 10.67 9.77 3.00
C PRO A 73 10.73 10.67 4.26
N SER A 74 11.45 11.78 4.16
CA SER A 74 11.52 12.79 5.24
C SER A 74 10.18 13.51 5.48
N ARG A 75 9.32 13.58 4.47
CA ARG A 75 7.98 14.19 4.54
C ARG A 75 6.97 13.40 3.67
N ALA A 76 5.69 13.53 3.98
CA ALA A 76 4.59 12.95 3.18
C ALA A 76 4.28 13.80 1.94
N GLY A 77 3.49 13.23 1.02
CA GLY A 77 3.04 13.88 -0.22
C GLY A 77 3.72 13.35 -1.49
N ALA A 78 3.02 13.45 -2.61
CA ALA A 78 3.42 12.88 -3.90
C ALA A 78 4.81 13.36 -4.37
N ASP A 79 5.13 14.63 -4.19
CA ASP A 79 6.41 15.22 -4.60
C ASP A 79 7.60 14.70 -3.76
N ALA A 80 7.39 14.59 -2.45
CA ALA A 80 8.36 14.06 -1.51
C ALA A 80 8.68 12.59 -1.81
N VAL A 81 7.64 11.80 -2.04
CA VAL A 81 7.77 10.37 -2.33
C VAL A 81 8.45 10.16 -3.68
N SER A 82 8.10 10.92 -4.72
CA SER A 82 8.79 10.87 -6.02
C SER A 82 10.29 11.18 -5.87
N HIS A 83 10.64 12.23 -5.12
CA HIS A 83 12.04 12.58 -4.86
C HIS A 83 12.77 11.48 -4.09
N ALA A 84 12.17 11.01 -3.00
CA ALA A 84 12.70 9.95 -2.17
C ALA A 84 12.94 8.66 -2.96
N THR A 85 11.97 8.20 -3.75
CA THR A 85 12.11 6.97 -4.54
C THR A 85 13.14 7.12 -5.66
N THR A 86 13.34 8.32 -6.20
CA THR A 86 14.44 8.61 -7.13
C THR A 86 15.81 8.43 -6.45
N ASN A 87 15.99 8.98 -5.24
CA ASN A 87 17.24 8.79 -4.48
C ASN A 87 17.44 7.33 -4.08
N MET A 88 16.38 6.64 -3.68
CA MET A 88 16.37 5.21 -3.41
C MET A 88 16.84 4.39 -4.62
N ALA A 89 16.38 4.70 -5.83
CA ALA A 89 16.81 4.03 -7.05
C ALA A 89 18.30 4.29 -7.40
N ARG A 90 18.85 5.44 -6.99
CA ARG A 90 20.28 5.75 -7.14
C ARG A 90 21.13 4.96 -6.14
N THR A 91 20.66 4.86 -4.90
CA THR A 91 21.32 4.12 -3.80
C THR A 91 21.24 2.60 -4.02
N PHE A 92 20.08 2.08 -4.45
CA PHE A 92 19.85 0.66 -4.73
C PHE A 92 19.57 0.46 -6.23
N ARG A 93 20.62 0.32 -7.02
CA ARG A 93 20.53 0.35 -8.49
C ARG A 93 19.84 -0.87 -9.12
N ASN A 94 19.72 -1.97 -8.38
CA ASN A 94 19.06 -3.19 -8.86
C ASN A 94 17.57 -3.26 -8.46
N LEU A 95 16.98 -2.18 -7.92
CA LEU A 95 15.55 -2.10 -7.69
C LEU A 95 14.78 -2.26 -9.00
N ARG A 96 13.69 -3.02 -8.96
CA ARG A 96 12.91 -3.44 -10.12
C ARG A 96 11.42 -3.25 -9.90
N PHE A 97 10.90 -3.65 -8.75
CA PHE A 97 9.50 -3.45 -8.39
C PHE A 97 9.39 -2.44 -7.26
N VAL A 98 8.35 -1.61 -7.31
CA VAL A 98 8.03 -0.64 -6.27
C VAL A 98 6.63 -0.94 -5.73
N PHE A 99 6.53 -1.17 -4.43
CA PHE A 99 5.26 -1.30 -3.74
C PHE A 99 5.05 -0.07 -2.88
N LEU A 100 3.98 0.68 -3.13
CA LEU A 100 3.56 1.77 -2.25
C LEU A 100 2.53 1.19 -1.28
N ILE A 101 2.95 1.00 -0.04
CA ILE A 101 2.19 0.25 0.97
C ILE A 101 1.95 1.16 2.17
N GLY A 102 0.69 1.29 2.55
CA GLY A 102 0.33 2.12 3.68
C GLY A 102 -1.16 2.10 3.97
N VAL A 103 -1.65 3.15 4.62
CA VAL A 103 -3.08 3.32 4.88
C VAL A 103 -3.75 4.19 3.81
N GLY A 104 -5.06 4.01 3.66
CA GLY A 104 -5.93 4.87 2.87
C GLY A 104 -7.29 5.04 3.55
N GLY A 105 -8.11 5.92 2.98
CA GLY A 105 -9.53 6.03 3.32
C GLY A 105 -10.38 5.19 2.36
N GLY A 106 -11.41 4.51 2.88
CA GLY A 106 -12.29 3.65 2.10
C GLY A 106 -13.51 4.39 1.57
N ALA A 107 -14.00 3.95 0.41
CA ALA A 107 -15.24 4.40 -0.21
C ALA A 107 -16.18 3.22 -0.37
N PRO A 108 -16.78 2.73 0.73
CA PRO A 108 -17.66 1.57 0.67
C PRO A 108 -18.89 1.89 -0.17
N GLN A 109 -19.31 0.91 -0.97
CA GLN A 109 -20.63 0.88 -1.55
C GLN A 109 -21.58 0.21 -0.56
N GLU A 110 -22.88 0.57 -0.58
CA GLU A 110 -23.85 -0.21 0.18
C GLU A 110 -23.88 -1.65 -0.38
N PRO A 111 -23.63 -2.68 0.43
CA PRO A 111 -23.62 -4.04 -0.05
C PRO A 111 -25.02 -4.47 -0.50
N VAL A 112 -25.12 -5.13 -1.65
CA VAL A 112 -26.38 -5.57 -2.25
C VAL A 112 -26.32 -7.06 -2.56
N GLY A 113 -27.33 -7.83 -2.13
CA GLY A 113 -27.48 -9.24 -2.51
C GLY A 113 -26.81 -10.25 -1.57
N GLU A 114 -26.65 -11.48 -2.04
CA GLU A 114 -26.13 -12.62 -1.25
C GLU A 114 -24.62 -12.55 -1.02
N ASP A 115 -23.87 -11.90 -1.94
CA ASP A 115 -22.42 -11.68 -1.85
C ASP A 115 -22.04 -10.40 -1.07
N ALA A 116 -23.03 -9.83 -0.36
CA ALA A 116 -22.91 -8.59 0.39
C ALA A 116 -21.67 -8.54 1.30
N ASP A 117 -21.28 -9.64 1.96
CA ASP A 117 -20.16 -9.59 2.91
C ASP A 117 -18.78 -9.51 2.22
N ASP A 118 -18.64 -10.14 1.05
CA ASP A 118 -17.38 -10.17 0.29
C ASP A 118 -17.11 -8.86 -0.48
N GLU A 119 -18.17 -8.15 -0.88
CA GLU A 119 -18.07 -6.86 -1.57
C GLU A 119 -18.04 -5.65 -0.61
N ASP A 120 -18.44 -5.84 0.64
CA ASP A 120 -18.56 -4.79 1.64
C ASP A 120 -17.19 -4.31 2.16
N LEU A 121 -16.67 -3.21 1.63
CA LEU A 121 -15.35 -2.68 2.05
C LEU A 121 -15.36 -2.17 3.51
N ARG A 122 -14.56 -2.77 4.40
CA ARG A 122 -14.49 -2.40 5.83
C ARG A 122 -13.17 -1.80 6.26
N LEU A 123 -13.21 -1.11 7.40
CA LEU A 123 -12.03 -0.77 8.20
C LEU A 123 -11.19 -2.02 8.47
N GLY A 124 -9.89 -1.93 8.22
CA GLY A 124 -8.94 -3.05 8.30
C GLY A 124 -8.79 -3.87 7.02
N ASP A 125 -9.75 -3.81 6.08
CA ASP A 125 -9.61 -4.42 4.75
C ASP A 125 -8.48 -3.76 3.96
N VAL A 126 -8.09 -4.40 2.86
CA VAL A 126 -7.01 -3.92 2.00
C VAL A 126 -7.56 -3.68 0.59
N VAL A 127 -7.21 -2.56 -0.02
CA VAL A 127 -7.45 -2.28 -1.44
C VAL A 127 -6.12 -2.32 -2.18
N VAL A 128 -6.09 -3.07 -3.27
CA VAL A 128 -4.95 -3.16 -4.19
C VAL A 128 -5.33 -2.44 -5.48
N SER A 129 -4.43 -1.58 -5.98
CA SER A 129 -4.65 -0.85 -7.23
C SER A 129 -4.62 -1.81 -8.43
N PHE A 130 -5.75 -2.43 -8.74
CA PHE A 130 -5.89 -3.40 -9.82
C PHE A 130 -7.32 -3.42 -10.32
N GLN A 131 -7.53 -3.29 -11.63
CA GLN A 131 -8.84 -3.34 -12.26
C GLN A 131 -8.88 -4.45 -13.33
N GLU A 132 -9.89 -5.31 -13.29
CA GLU A 132 -10.06 -6.41 -14.24
C GLU A 132 -10.68 -5.96 -15.56
N ASN A 133 -11.66 -5.05 -15.51
CA ASN A 133 -12.37 -4.57 -16.67
C ASN A 133 -11.56 -3.46 -17.37
N GLU A 134 -10.66 -3.87 -18.27
CA GLU A 134 -9.82 -2.94 -19.04
C GLU A 134 -10.63 -1.96 -19.91
N ASN A 135 -11.88 -2.32 -20.24
CA ASN A 135 -12.78 -1.54 -21.08
C ASN A 135 -13.57 -0.45 -20.33
N GLN A 136 -13.52 -0.42 -18.99
CA GLN A 136 -14.30 0.52 -18.16
C GLN A 136 -13.49 1.72 -17.64
N SER A 137 -12.16 1.71 -17.74
CA SER A 137 -11.34 2.81 -17.22
C SER A 137 -10.53 3.49 -18.31
N ALA A 138 -10.81 4.78 -18.55
CA ALA A 138 -9.92 5.68 -19.28
C ALA A 138 -8.61 5.95 -18.52
N HIS A 139 -8.47 5.42 -17.31
CA HIS A 139 -7.37 5.63 -16.39
C HIS A 139 -6.63 4.33 -16.11
N GLY A 140 -5.42 4.42 -15.54
CA GLY A 140 -4.69 3.27 -15.04
C GLY A 140 -5.37 2.64 -13.80
N TYR A 141 -4.58 2.08 -12.89
CA TYR A 141 -5.12 1.57 -11.62
C TYR A 141 -5.19 2.61 -10.50
N VAL A 142 -4.81 3.85 -10.81
CA VAL A 142 -4.94 5.01 -9.92
C VAL A 142 -5.57 6.16 -10.70
N LEU A 143 -6.43 6.91 -10.04
CA LEU A 143 -7.05 8.14 -10.54
C LEU A 143 -6.48 9.34 -9.80
N GLN A 144 -5.73 10.21 -10.47
CA GLN A 144 -5.36 11.50 -9.87
C GLN A 144 -6.53 12.49 -9.99
N TYR A 145 -7.32 12.63 -8.93
CA TYR A 145 -8.59 13.36 -8.99
C TYR A 145 -8.47 14.87 -8.76
N ASP A 146 -7.30 15.35 -8.34
CA ASP A 146 -6.97 16.78 -8.22
C ASP A 146 -6.27 17.36 -9.46
N TYR A 147 -6.05 16.54 -10.49
CA TYR A 147 -5.40 16.96 -11.73
C TYR A 147 -6.41 17.10 -12.86
N GLY A 148 -6.53 18.29 -13.42
CA GLY A 148 -7.65 18.61 -14.29
C GLY A 148 -7.74 20.07 -14.68
N LYS A 149 -8.92 20.45 -15.19
CA LYS A 149 -9.19 21.80 -15.68
C LYS A 149 -10.50 22.33 -15.08
N TYR A 150 -10.46 23.56 -14.58
CA TYR A 150 -11.70 24.29 -14.29
C TYR A 150 -12.35 24.76 -15.60
N MET A 151 -13.60 24.38 -15.78
CA MET A 151 -14.45 24.82 -16.88
C MET A 151 -15.01 26.21 -16.58
N SER A 152 -15.46 26.93 -17.62
CA SER A 152 -16.09 28.26 -17.45
C SER A 152 -17.34 28.24 -16.58
N THR A 153 -17.96 27.06 -16.40
CA THR A 153 -19.09 26.81 -15.51
C THR A 153 -18.69 26.70 -14.03
N GLY A 154 -17.39 26.74 -13.70
CA GLY A 154 -16.86 26.49 -12.37
C GLY A 154 -16.66 25.00 -12.03
N LYS A 155 -17.16 24.08 -12.88
CA LYS A 155 -16.96 22.63 -12.69
C LYS A 155 -15.51 22.24 -12.95
N PHE A 156 -14.93 21.44 -12.07
CA PHE A 156 -13.62 20.82 -12.30
C PHE A 156 -13.78 19.54 -13.12
N GLU A 157 -13.06 19.46 -14.24
CA GLU A 157 -12.96 18.27 -15.08
C GLU A 157 -11.66 17.53 -14.76
N ILE A 158 -11.76 16.29 -14.28
CA ILE A 158 -10.61 15.43 -13.98
C ILE A 158 -9.94 14.99 -15.29
N ARG A 159 -8.62 15.17 -15.38
CA ARG A 159 -7.79 14.79 -16.53
C ARG A 159 -6.60 13.92 -16.11
N SER A 160 -6.87 12.91 -15.29
CA SER A 160 -5.84 11.97 -14.80
C SER A 160 -5.16 11.21 -15.95
N TYR A 161 -3.82 11.20 -15.95
CA TYR A 161 -2.97 10.48 -16.91
C TYR A 161 -2.02 9.50 -16.22
N ILE A 162 -2.55 8.69 -15.29
CA ILE A 162 -1.76 7.65 -14.63
C ILE A 162 -1.74 6.38 -15.48
N ARG A 163 -0.54 5.91 -15.82
CA ARG A 163 -0.35 4.69 -16.61
C ARG A 163 -0.64 3.43 -15.78
N LYS A 164 -1.01 2.35 -16.47
CA LYS A 164 -1.05 1.02 -15.87
C LYS A 164 0.37 0.55 -15.52
N PRO A 165 0.54 -0.27 -14.47
CA PRO A 165 1.81 -0.93 -14.18
C PRO A 165 2.28 -1.79 -15.36
N GLN A 166 3.55 -2.21 -15.32
CA GLN A 166 4.11 -3.10 -16.34
C GLN A 166 3.39 -4.47 -16.33
N PRO A 167 3.24 -5.15 -17.48
CA PRO A 167 2.53 -6.43 -17.58
C PRO A 167 3.00 -7.49 -16.59
N GLU A 168 4.29 -7.49 -16.24
CA GLU A 168 4.89 -8.42 -15.30
C GLU A 168 4.31 -8.25 -13.89
N ILE A 169 4.12 -7.01 -13.41
CA ILE A 169 3.48 -6.72 -12.12
C ILE A 169 2.01 -7.10 -12.17
N ILE A 170 1.32 -6.77 -13.27
CA ILE A 170 -0.10 -7.11 -13.47
C ILE A 170 -0.31 -8.62 -13.38
N ASN A 171 0.56 -9.41 -14.01
CA ASN A 171 0.48 -10.88 -13.97
C ASN A 171 0.77 -11.45 -12.58
N CYS A 172 1.66 -10.82 -11.80
CA CYS A 172 1.88 -11.19 -10.41
C CYS A 172 0.60 -11.00 -9.57
N VAL A 173 -0.10 -9.87 -9.72
CA VAL A 173 -1.36 -9.61 -9.00
C VAL A 173 -2.46 -10.58 -9.44
N ARG A 174 -2.56 -10.90 -10.75
CA ARG A 174 -3.50 -11.90 -11.27
C ARG A 174 -3.23 -13.30 -10.68
N GLY A 175 -1.97 -13.73 -10.66
CA GLY A 175 -1.59 -15.01 -10.05
C GLY A 175 -1.91 -15.07 -8.56
N TRP A 176 -1.59 -14.01 -7.83
CA TRP A 176 -1.93 -13.90 -6.41
C TRP A 176 -3.45 -13.94 -6.16
N LYS A 177 -4.25 -13.27 -6.98
CA LYS A 177 -5.72 -13.36 -6.90
C LYS A 177 -6.21 -14.80 -7.06
N VAL A 178 -5.66 -15.56 -8.01
CA VAL A 178 -6.00 -16.98 -8.20
C VAL A 178 -5.64 -17.81 -6.96
N GLU A 179 -4.43 -17.66 -6.42
CA GLU A 179 -4.02 -18.39 -5.21
C GLU A 179 -4.94 -18.09 -4.02
N ARG A 180 -5.38 -16.84 -3.87
CA ARG A 180 -6.36 -16.46 -2.83
C ARG A 180 -7.72 -17.13 -3.04
N LEU A 181 -8.23 -17.17 -4.28
CA LEU A 181 -9.50 -17.85 -4.61
C LEU A 181 -9.43 -19.37 -4.40
N LEU A 182 -8.25 -19.96 -4.53
CA LEU A 182 -8.00 -21.37 -4.22
C LEU A 182 -7.86 -21.65 -2.71
N GLY A 183 -7.90 -20.63 -1.86
CA GLY A 183 -7.71 -20.76 -0.42
C GLY A 183 -6.25 -20.90 0.02
N ASN A 184 -5.29 -20.61 -0.86
CA ASN A 184 -3.85 -20.72 -0.58
C ASN A 184 -3.25 -19.43 0.02
N SER A 185 -4.08 -18.46 0.40
CA SER A 185 -3.62 -17.21 1.02
C SER A 185 -2.97 -17.47 2.37
N MET A 186 -1.80 -16.86 2.58
CA MET A 186 -1.06 -16.91 3.85
C MET A 186 -1.31 -15.64 4.69
N LEU A 187 -2.23 -14.78 4.27
CA LEU A 187 -2.55 -13.49 4.91
C LEU A 187 -2.83 -13.64 6.41
N GLN A 188 -3.75 -14.54 6.79
CA GLN A 188 -4.08 -14.78 8.20
C GLN A 188 -2.84 -15.22 8.99
N LYS A 189 -2.03 -16.12 8.42
CA LYS A 189 -0.80 -16.59 9.06
C LYS A 189 0.18 -15.45 9.29
N TYR A 190 0.42 -14.60 8.30
CA TYR A 190 1.36 -13.48 8.44
C TYR A 190 0.91 -12.43 9.46
N ILE A 191 -0.40 -12.18 9.55
CA ILE A 191 -0.98 -11.36 10.62
C ILE A 191 -0.70 -12.02 11.98
N GLN A 192 -1.02 -13.31 12.12
CA GLN A 192 -0.82 -14.04 13.38
C GLN A 192 0.65 -14.08 13.81
N ASP A 193 1.57 -14.40 12.91
CA ASP A 193 3.02 -14.38 13.16
C ASP A 193 3.47 -13.00 13.67
N SER A 194 2.92 -11.92 13.10
CA SER A 194 3.23 -10.55 13.52
C SER A 194 2.67 -10.21 14.90
N LEU A 195 1.45 -10.65 15.20
CA LEU A 195 0.84 -10.50 16.53
C LEU A 195 1.62 -11.28 17.60
N GLU A 196 2.20 -12.43 17.25
CA GLU A 196 3.10 -13.18 18.12
C GLU A 196 4.42 -12.44 18.36
N LYS A 197 5.06 -11.89 17.31
CA LYS A 197 6.23 -11.01 17.45
C LYS A 197 5.93 -9.83 18.39
N ILE A 198 4.77 -9.20 18.22
CA ILE A 198 4.31 -8.09 19.09
C ILE A 198 4.18 -8.56 20.55
N LYS A 199 3.54 -9.72 20.79
CA LYS A 199 3.37 -10.30 22.13
C LYS A 199 4.72 -10.58 22.79
N GLN A 200 5.65 -11.17 22.05
CA GLN A 200 6.99 -11.54 22.55
C GLN A 200 7.87 -10.32 22.84
N SER A 201 7.72 -9.23 22.08
CA SER A 201 8.52 -8.01 22.26
C SER A 201 8.33 -7.31 23.61
N GLY A 202 7.21 -7.55 24.31
CA GLY A 202 6.83 -6.81 25.52
C GLY A 202 6.56 -5.31 25.33
N THR A 203 6.68 -4.79 24.10
CA THR A 203 6.64 -3.36 23.82
C THR A 203 5.19 -2.85 23.82
N LYS A 204 4.85 -1.99 24.79
CA LYS A 204 3.48 -1.49 24.99
C LYS A 204 2.91 -0.78 23.76
N SER A 205 3.72 0.03 23.06
CA SER A 205 3.29 0.80 21.89
C SER A 205 2.87 -0.07 20.70
N LEU A 206 3.40 -1.29 20.59
CA LEU A 206 3.07 -2.24 19.53
C LEU A 206 1.70 -2.91 19.73
N LYS A 207 1.08 -2.80 20.90
CA LYS A 207 -0.28 -3.33 21.13
C LYS A 207 -1.34 -2.63 20.28
N ARG A 208 -1.04 -1.45 19.72
CA ARG A 208 -1.93 -0.69 18.83
C ARG A 208 -2.16 -1.38 17.48
N TYR A 209 -1.30 -2.31 17.07
CA TYR A 209 -1.46 -3.12 15.85
C TYR A 209 -2.38 -4.33 16.03
N ARG A 210 -3.16 -4.38 17.11
CA ARG A 210 -4.17 -5.44 17.29
C ARG A 210 -5.46 -5.01 16.63
N PHE A 211 -6.24 -6.01 16.21
CA PHE A 211 -7.56 -5.78 15.69
C PHE A 211 -8.38 -4.92 16.67
N PRO A 212 -8.92 -3.76 16.25
CA PRO A 212 -9.62 -2.85 17.16
C PRO A 212 -10.98 -3.36 17.65
N GLY A 213 -11.56 -4.35 16.97
CA GLY A 213 -12.91 -4.88 17.22
C GLY A 213 -13.94 -4.35 16.21
N TRP A 214 -14.88 -5.21 15.78
CA TRP A 214 -15.91 -4.85 14.81
C TRP A 214 -16.87 -3.76 15.33
N GLU A 215 -17.03 -3.62 16.64
CA GLU A 215 -17.79 -2.54 17.26
C GLU A 215 -17.22 -1.14 16.98
N LYS A 216 -15.95 -1.08 16.57
CA LYS A 216 -15.28 0.16 16.16
C LYS A 216 -15.32 0.42 14.66
N ASP A 217 -15.87 -0.50 13.88
CA ASP A 217 -16.14 -0.28 12.46
C ASP A 217 -17.48 0.44 12.31
N ARG A 218 -17.44 1.75 12.10
CA ARG A 218 -18.62 2.62 12.08
C ARG A 218 -18.71 3.39 10.77
N LEU A 219 -19.60 2.92 9.89
CA LEU A 219 -19.94 3.59 8.64
C LEU A 219 -21.21 4.44 8.84
N TYR A 220 -21.15 5.72 8.46
CA TYR A 220 -22.26 6.67 8.62
C TYR A 220 -22.87 7.03 7.25
N LYS A 221 -24.19 7.20 7.19
CA LYS A 221 -24.87 7.71 6.00
C LYS A 221 -24.46 9.15 5.70
N VAL A 222 -24.25 9.46 4.42
CA VAL A 222 -23.99 10.83 3.94
C VAL A 222 -25.33 11.56 3.77
N VAL A 223 -25.63 12.53 4.63
CA VAL A 223 -26.90 13.29 4.60
C VAL A 223 -26.75 14.70 4.02
N ASN A 224 -27.87 15.25 3.52
CA ASN A 224 -27.93 16.45 2.68
C ASN A 224 -27.61 17.80 3.37
N GLU A 225 -27.25 17.85 4.65
CA GLU A 225 -26.84 19.09 5.33
C GLU A 225 -25.48 18.95 6.00
N THR A 226 -24.53 19.76 5.55
CA THR A 226 -23.19 20.08 6.10
C THR A 226 -22.56 19.03 7.02
N ILE A 227 -21.82 18.10 6.42
CA ILE A 227 -20.97 17.14 7.14
C ILE A 227 -19.67 17.86 7.53
N GLY A 228 -19.74 18.66 8.59
CA GLY A 228 -18.56 19.00 9.36
C GLY A 228 -18.34 17.89 10.39
N ASP A 229 -17.19 17.23 10.34
CA ASP A 229 -16.58 16.56 11.49
C ASP A 229 -17.46 15.52 12.24
N LEU A 230 -18.06 14.57 11.50
CA LEU A 230 -18.99 13.58 12.05
C LEU A 230 -18.38 12.63 13.09
N GLU A 231 -17.08 12.28 13.03
CA GLU A 231 -16.50 11.36 14.03
C GLU A 231 -15.95 12.07 15.28
N THR A 232 -15.69 13.39 15.26
CA THR A 232 -15.06 14.08 16.41
C THR A 232 -16.05 14.63 17.43
N ASN A 233 -17.33 14.81 17.10
CA ASN A 233 -18.30 15.49 17.98
C ASN A 233 -19.46 14.62 18.47
N GLY A 234 -19.46 13.30 18.27
CA GLY A 234 -20.60 12.46 18.67
C GLY A 234 -21.91 12.87 17.98
N SER A 235 -21.82 13.55 16.83
CA SER A 235 -22.94 14.07 16.05
C SER A 235 -23.62 12.94 15.28
N THR A 236 -24.80 12.55 15.75
CA THR A 236 -26.09 12.35 15.04
C THR A 236 -26.16 11.76 13.62
N GLY A 237 -25.09 11.20 13.07
CA GLY A 237 -25.12 10.47 11.79
C GLY A 237 -25.81 9.12 11.96
N GLU A 238 -26.69 8.78 11.03
CA GLU A 238 -27.31 7.45 11.01
C GLU A 238 -26.25 6.41 10.61
N LEU A 239 -26.02 5.41 11.47
CA LEU A 239 -25.13 4.30 11.16
C LEU A 239 -25.76 3.41 10.08
N VAL A 240 -24.94 3.02 9.10
CA VAL A 240 -25.33 2.01 8.12
C VAL A 240 -25.38 0.66 8.82
N THR A 241 -26.51 -0.02 8.75
CA THR A 241 -26.62 -1.40 9.23
C THR A 241 -25.94 -2.33 8.24
N ARG A 242 -24.99 -3.14 8.73
CA ARG A 242 -24.19 -4.07 7.93
C ARG A 242 -24.26 -5.46 8.55
N LEU A 243 -24.09 -6.50 7.73
CA LEU A 243 -24.03 -7.89 8.19
C LEU A 243 -22.83 -8.09 9.14
N ALA A 244 -23.00 -8.91 10.16
CA ALA A 244 -21.87 -9.23 11.05
C ALA A 244 -20.85 -10.08 10.29
N ARG A 245 -19.57 -9.69 10.36
CA ARG A 245 -18.47 -10.54 9.86
C ARG A 245 -18.11 -11.57 10.91
N GLU A 246 -18.08 -12.83 10.51
CA GLU A 246 -17.69 -13.95 11.39
C GLU A 246 -16.16 -14.01 11.59
N SER A 247 -15.39 -13.48 10.65
CA SER A 247 -13.93 -13.54 10.62
C SER A 247 -13.28 -12.19 10.94
N GLU A 248 -12.14 -12.21 11.64
CA GLU A 248 -11.25 -11.05 11.82
C GLU A 248 -10.25 -10.88 10.66
N ILE A 249 -10.24 -11.83 9.71
CA ILE A 249 -9.33 -11.80 8.57
C ILE A 249 -9.78 -10.68 7.63
N PRO A 250 -8.89 -9.72 7.29
CA PRO A 250 -9.23 -8.65 6.37
C PRO A 250 -9.47 -9.19 4.96
N ILE A 251 -10.45 -8.62 4.27
CA ILE A 251 -10.70 -8.91 2.86
C ILE A 251 -9.77 -8.02 2.02
N VAL A 252 -9.12 -8.62 1.03
CA VAL A 252 -8.35 -7.86 0.05
C VAL A 252 -9.19 -7.69 -1.21
N HIS A 253 -9.53 -6.44 -1.47
CA HIS A 253 -10.29 -5.90 -2.59
C HIS A 253 -9.36 -5.44 -3.71
N TYR A 254 -9.84 -5.53 -4.95
CA TYR A 254 -9.11 -5.08 -6.13
C TYR A 254 -9.92 -3.99 -6.82
N GLY A 255 -9.40 -2.76 -6.86
CA GLY A 255 -10.12 -1.66 -7.47
C GLY A 255 -9.31 -0.42 -7.70
N LEU A 256 -10.02 0.64 -8.11
CA LEU A 256 -9.42 1.93 -8.40
C LEU A 256 -9.09 2.68 -7.10
N ILE A 257 -7.87 3.19 -7.02
CA ILE A 257 -7.41 4.04 -5.92
C ILE A 257 -7.32 5.49 -6.42
N ALA A 258 -7.98 6.42 -5.74
CA ALA A 258 -7.93 7.85 -6.01
C ALA A 258 -6.81 8.54 -5.22
N SER A 259 -5.97 9.29 -5.94
CA SER A 259 -4.79 9.98 -5.41
C SER A 259 -4.92 11.49 -5.56
N ALA A 260 -4.50 12.26 -4.56
CA ALA A 260 -4.39 13.73 -4.65
C ALA A 260 -3.41 14.30 -3.62
N ASN A 261 -3.04 15.57 -3.78
CA ASN A 261 -2.24 16.28 -2.78
C ASN A 261 -3.05 16.78 -1.57
N ALA A 262 -4.34 16.46 -1.52
CA ALA A 262 -5.24 16.79 -0.42
C ALA A 262 -5.91 15.54 0.16
N VAL A 263 -6.15 15.55 1.47
CA VAL A 263 -6.90 14.49 2.15
C VAL A 263 -8.37 14.56 1.71
N MET A 264 -8.95 13.43 1.29
CA MET A 264 -10.40 13.35 1.09
C MET A 264 -11.12 13.37 2.44
N GLY A 265 -11.80 14.48 2.72
CA GLY A 265 -12.60 14.65 3.93
C GLY A 265 -14.08 14.92 3.67
N ASP A 266 -14.51 14.89 2.41
CA ASP A 266 -15.90 15.14 2.02
C ASP A 266 -16.56 13.82 1.58
N GLY A 267 -17.44 13.30 2.44
CA GLY A 267 -18.17 12.06 2.18
C GLY A 267 -19.04 12.11 0.93
N ARG A 268 -19.55 13.27 0.52
CA ARG A 268 -20.28 13.41 -0.75
C ARG A 268 -19.34 13.32 -1.91
N LYS A 269 -18.24 14.08 -1.87
CA LYS A 269 -17.29 14.05 -2.97
C LYS A 269 -16.67 12.66 -3.14
N ARG A 270 -16.42 11.98 -2.02
CA ARG A 270 -16.02 10.57 -1.99
C ARG A 270 -17.04 9.68 -2.72
N ASP A 271 -18.32 9.79 -2.36
CA ASP A 271 -19.40 8.99 -2.95
C ASP A 271 -19.60 9.31 -4.45
N GLU A 272 -19.52 10.57 -4.85
CA GLU A 272 -19.53 10.97 -6.27
C GLU A 272 -18.41 10.28 -7.06
N LEU A 273 -17.18 10.27 -6.52
CA LEU A 273 -16.04 9.65 -7.18
C LEU A 273 -16.12 8.11 -7.18
N ARG A 274 -16.67 7.52 -6.12
CA ARG A 274 -17.00 6.09 -6.08
C ARG A 274 -17.98 5.74 -7.19
N ASP A 275 -19.10 6.45 -7.27
CA ASP A 275 -20.20 6.12 -8.19
C ASP A 275 -19.83 6.44 -9.65
N GLU A 276 -19.08 7.52 -9.91
CA GLU A 276 -18.69 7.94 -11.26
C GLU A 276 -17.51 7.12 -11.83
N TYR A 277 -16.53 6.75 -11.00
CA TYR A 277 -15.28 6.13 -11.45
C TYR A 277 -15.00 4.74 -10.88
N GLY A 278 -15.80 4.24 -9.94
CA GLY A 278 -15.52 2.99 -9.22
C GLY A 278 -14.39 3.10 -8.20
N VAL A 279 -14.14 4.29 -7.63
CA VAL A 279 -13.11 4.48 -6.60
C VAL A 279 -13.47 3.73 -5.34
N MET A 280 -12.54 2.89 -4.86
CA MET A 280 -12.69 2.16 -3.59
C MET A 280 -11.85 2.76 -2.46
N CYS A 281 -10.76 3.45 -2.78
CA CYS A 281 -9.81 3.95 -1.78
C CYS A 281 -9.24 5.32 -2.16
N PHE A 282 -8.99 6.16 -1.16
CA PHE A 282 -8.34 7.47 -1.26
C PHE A 282 -7.00 7.49 -0.53
N GLU A 283 -5.96 8.02 -1.18
CA GLU A 283 -4.61 8.23 -0.64
C GLU A 283 -3.93 9.46 -1.28
N MET A 284 -2.67 9.75 -0.93
CA MET A 284 -2.04 11.03 -1.29
C MET A 284 -0.69 10.95 -2.03
N GLU A 285 -0.20 9.76 -2.36
CA GLU A 285 1.19 9.60 -2.82
C GLU A 285 1.33 8.95 -4.18
N ALA A 286 0.40 8.05 -4.56
CA ALA A 286 0.54 7.22 -5.75
C ALA A 286 0.68 8.00 -7.05
N ALA A 287 0.00 9.14 -7.18
CA ALA A 287 0.09 10.00 -8.37
C ALA A 287 1.53 10.46 -8.67
N GLY A 288 2.36 10.65 -7.64
CA GLY A 288 3.77 11.03 -7.79
C GLY A 288 4.68 9.88 -8.21
N LEU A 289 4.25 8.62 -8.06
CA LEU A 289 5.08 7.44 -8.35
C LEU A 289 4.68 6.70 -9.61
N MET A 290 3.39 6.43 -9.79
CA MET A 290 2.89 5.43 -10.74
C MET A 290 3.30 5.67 -12.20
N ASN A 291 3.55 6.92 -12.57
CA ASN A 291 3.99 7.24 -13.92
C ASN A 291 5.46 6.93 -14.15
N ASP A 292 6.34 7.15 -13.19
CA ASP A 292 7.80 7.06 -13.32
C ASP A 292 8.37 5.74 -12.81
N PHE A 293 7.64 5.06 -11.93
CA PHE A 293 8.08 3.86 -11.25
C PHE A 293 7.15 2.68 -11.57
N PRO A 294 7.68 1.46 -11.74
CA PRO A 294 6.88 0.25 -11.89
C PRO A 294 6.21 -0.10 -10.55
N CYS A 295 5.09 0.57 -10.29
CA CYS A 295 4.48 0.65 -8.97
C CYS A 295 3.16 -0.11 -8.89
N ILE A 296 2.92 -0.77 -7.77
CA ILE A 296 1.58 -1.20 -7.33
C ILE A 296 1.30 -0.58 -5.97
N VAL A 297 0.04 -0.18 -5.75
CA VAL A 297 -0.40 0.49 -4.52
C VAL A 297 -1.25 -0.47 -3.70
N ILE A 298 -0.96 -0.60 -2.41
CA ILE A 298 -1.67 -1.47 -1.48
C ILE A 298 -2.02 -0.65 -0.24
N ARG A 299 -3.31 -0.42 -0.01
CA ARG A 299 -3.80 0.44 1.08
C ARG A 299 -4.68 -0.33 2.04
N GLY A 300 -4.30 -0.34 3.31
CA GLY A 300 -5.18 -0.78 4.39
C GLY A 300 -6.17 0.33 4.71
N ILE A 301 -7.45 0.00 4.85
CA ILE A 301 -8.51 0.98 5.08
C ILE A 301 -8.51 1.38 6.56
N SER A 302 -8.16 2.64 6.82
CA SER A 302 -8.01 3.18 8.17
C SER A 302 -9.15 4.09 8.61
N ASN A 303 -9.91 4.63 7.66
CA ASN A 303 -11.06 5.51 7.87
C ASN A 303 -11.96 5.42 6.61
N TYR A 304 -13.12 6.08 6.64
CA TYR A 304 -14.03 6.15 5.48
C TYR A 304 -14.02 7.51 4.79
N SER A 305 -12.97 8.33 4.94
CA SER A 305 -12.84 9.64 4.26
C SER A 305 -13.94 10.66 4.59
N TYR A 306 -14.45 10.66 5.83
CA TYR A 306 -15.42 11.63 6.35
C TYR A 306 -14.79 12.90 6.97
N GLY A 307 -13.47 13.11 6.81
CA GLY A 307 -12.75 14.30 7.30
C GLY A 307 -12.12 14.14 8.69
N SER A 308 -12.60 13.19 9.48
CA SER A 308 -12.05 12.85 10.79
C SER A 308 -11.00 11.74 10.71
N LYS A 309 -10.03 11.80 11.64
CA LYS A 309 -9.00 10.77 11.79
C LYS A 309 -9.54 9.65 12.67
N ASN A 310 -9.55 8.43 12.15
CA ASN A 310 -9.79 7.24 12.95
C ASN A 310 -8.44 6.60 13.36
N ASP A 311 -7.88 7.12 14.45
CA ASP A 311 -6.56 6.69 14.94
C ASP A 311 -6.54 5.25 15.47
N ASP A 312 -7.71 4.69 15.81
CA ASP A 312 -7.83 3.31 16.32
C ASP A 312 -7.47 2.28 15.24
N TRP A 313 -7.83 2.53 13.99
CA TRP A 313 -7.65 1.59 12.89
C TRP A 313 -6.33 1.75 12.14
N LYS A 314 -5.68 2.91 12.25
CA LYS A 314 -4.47 3.26 11.49
C LYS A 314 -3.36 2.21 11.60
N HIS A 315 -3.10 1.71 12.80
CA HIS A 315 -2.05 0.72 13.06
C HIS A 315 -2.45 -0.66 12.54
N TRP A 316 -3.70 -1.08 12.78
CA TRP A 316 -4.23 -2.35 12.26
C TRP A 316 -4.23 -2.37 10.74
N ALA A 317 -4.77 -1.31 10.10
CA ALA A 317 -4.79 -1.14 8.65
C ALA A 317 -3.36 -1.15 8.05
N SER A 318 -2.38 -0.55 8.73
CA SER A 318 -0.98 -0.65 8.32
C SER A 318 -0.49 -2.10 8.34
N LEU A 319 -0.84 -2.87 9.38
CA LEU A 319 -0.48 -4.28 9.51
C LEU A 319 -1.12 -5.15 8.42
N THR A 320 -2.41 -4.96 8.16
CA THR A 320 -3.14 -5.76 7.16
C THR A 320 -2.65 -5.47 5.74
N ALA A 321 -2.38 -4.20 5.41
CA ALA A 321 -1.76 -3.81 4.14
C ALA A 321 -0.38 -4.45 3.98
N ALA A 322 0.44 -4.43 5.03
CA ALA A 322 1.76 -5.04 5.01
C ALA A 322 1.69 -6.57 4.86
N ALA A 323 0.76 -7.21 5.56
CA ALA A 323 0.55 -8.66 5.44
C ALA A 323 0.09 -9.05 4.04
N ALA A 324 -0.81 -8.28 3.42
CA ALA A 324 -1.25 -8.48 2.04
C ALA A 324 -0.10 -8.30 1.04
N ALA A 325 0.77 -7.30 1.26
CA ALA A 325 1.96 -7.14 0.44
C ALA A 325 2.94 -8.33 0.55
N LYS A 326 3.13 -8.87 1.76
CA LYS A 326 3.91 -10.09 1.96
C LYS A 326 3.27 -11.31 1.28
N ASP A 327 1.96 -11.45 1.36
CA ASP A 327 1.19 -12.50 0.69
C ASP A 327 1.32 -12.43 -0.84
N LEU A 328 1.28 -11.23 -1.41
CA LEU A 328 1.59 -11.04 -2.82
C LEU A 328 3.05 -11.45 -3.14
N LEU A 329 4.02 -10.95 -2.37
CA LEU A 329 5.44 -11.22 -2.62
C LEU A 329 5.80 -12.71 -2.55
N SER A 330 5.16 -13.51 -1.68
CA SER A 330 5.44 -14.95 -1.57
C SER A 330 5.05 -15.72 -2.83
N THR A 331 4.05 -15.25 -3.58
CA THR A 331 3.64 -15.84 -4.86
C THR A 331 4.59 -15.49 -6.02
N ILE A 332 5.36 -14.40 -5.88
CA ILE A 332 6.25 -13.91 -6.94
C ILE A 332 7.57 -14.70 -6.93
N GLN A 333 7.93 -15.27 -8.08
CA GLN A 333 9.22 -15.94 -8.26
C GLN A 333 10.33 -14.89 -8.48
N PRO A 334 11.51 -15.02 -7.85
CA PRO A 334 12.63 -14.08 -8.08
C PRO A 334 12.99 -13.88 -9.56
N THR A 335 12.92 -14.93 -10.36
CA THR A 335 13.16 -14.90 -11.81
C THR A 335 12.19 -13.99 -12.58
N SER A 336 10.96 -13.84 -12.07
CA SER A 336 9.96 -12.93 -12.66
C SER A 336 10.33 -11.46 -12.45
N ILE A 337 11.06 -11.15 -11.38
CA ILE A 337 11.54 -9.78 -11.10
C ILE A 337 12.84 -9.52 -11.87
N GLU A 338 13.77 -10.47 -11.87
CA GLU A 338 15.09 -10.33 -12.51
C GLU A 338 15.03 -10.08 -14.02
N THR A 339 13.97 -10.54 -14.69
CA THR A 339 13.74 -10.34 -16.13
C THR A 339 13.20 -8.96 -16.48
N THR A 340 12.75 -8.17 -15.51
CA THR A 340 12.21 -6.82 -15.75
C THR A 340 13.31 -5.78 -15.94
N LYS A 341 12.94 -4.52 -16.22
CA LYS A 341 13.93 -3.43 -16.23
C LYS A 341 14.16 -2.93 -14.80
N THR A 342 15.39 -2.52 -14.48
CA THR A 342 15.64 -1.80 -13.24
C THR A 342 14.95 -0.45 -13.25
N VAL A 343 14.56 0.04 -12.08
CA VAL A 343 13.95 1.36 -11.89
C VAL A 343 14.84 2.45 -12.48
N ILE A 344 16.15 2.40 -12.21
CA ILE A 344 17.08 3.41 -12.74
C ILE A 344 17.12 3.42 -14.28
N ALA A 345 17.06 2.24 -14.93
CA ALA A 345 17.01 2.16 -16.39
C ALA A 345 15.70 2.75 -16.97
N ILE A 346 14.58 2.61 -16.26
CA ILE A 346 13.31 3.22 -16.65
C ILE A 346 13.39 4.75 -16.57
N LEU A 347 13.97 5.28 -15.49
CA LEU A 347 14.16 6.72 -15.28
C LEU A 347 15.11 7.33 -16.33
N ASP A 348 16.22 6.65 -16.63
CA ASP A 348 17.20 7.10 -17.63
C ASP A 348 16.63 7.12 -19.05
N HIS A 349 15.77 6.16 -19.42
CA HIS A 349 15.10 6.19 -20.72
C HIS A 349 14.13 7.38 -20.87
N LYS A 350 13.48 7.81 -19.79
CA LYS A 350 12.55 8.94 -19.82
C LYS A 350 13.26 10.28 -19.97
N SER A 351 14.40 10.46 -19.32
CA SER A 351 15.19 11.69 -19.45
C SER A 351 15.68 11.93 -20.88
N ILE A 352 15.91 10.85 -21.64
CA ILE A 352 16.26 10.93 -23.07
C ILE A 352 15.03 11.24 -23.93
N ALA A 353 13.86 10.66 -23.62
CA ALA A 353 12.63 10.88 -24.38
C ALA A 353 12.06 12.30 -24.21
N SER A 354 12.32 12.99 -23.08
CA SER A 354 11.92 14.38 -22.86
C SER A 354 12.82 15.41 -23.58
N TYR A 355 13.99 15.00 -24.09
CA TYR A 355 14.91 15.86 -24.84
C TYR A 355 14.54 16.02 -26.33
N TYR A 356 13.60 15.21 -26.84
CA TYR A 356 13.02 15.37 -28.17
C TYR A 356 11.52 15.64 -28.02
N PRO A 357 11.10 16.92 -27.89
CA PRO A 357 9.69 17.23 -27.98
C PRO A 357 9.21 16.77 -29.36
N LYS A 358 8.28 15.81 -29.39
CA LYS A 358 7.43 15.66 -30.57
C LYS A 358 6.67 16.98 -30.68
N SER A 359 7.04 17.78 -31.68
CA SER A 359 6.28 18.94 -32.12
C SER A 359 4.82 18.51 -32.28
N VAL A 360 3.94 19.06 -31.45
CA VAL A 360 2.49 19.03 -31.64
C VAL A 360 2.09 20.33 -32.31
#